data_AF-A0A832IGJ4-F1
#
_entry.id   AF-A0A832IGJ4-F1
#
_cell.length_a   1.000
_cell.length_b   1.000
_cell.length_c   1.000
_cell.angle_alpha   90.00
_cell.angle_beta   90.00
_cell.angle_gamma   90.00
#
_symmetry.space_group_name_H-M   'P 1'
#
loop_
_entity.id
_entity.type
_entity.pdbx_description
1 polymer ?
#
loop_
_entity_poly.entity_id
_entity_poly.type
_entity_poly.pdbx_seq_one_letter_code
_entity_poly.pdbx_strand_id
1 'polypeptide(L)'
;MSKELIRCPRLGHEVNFAYCRKEGGIHPCERIFSCWGGFMPVEEILKKEMGEEEWSRFVKGAGREKISTLVELIEQARIRKKL
;
A
#
# COMPACT_ATOMS: atom_id res chain seq x y z
N MET A 1 -10.62 17.29 12.47
CA MET A 1 -9.73 16.39 11.71
C MET A 1 -8.58 17.24 11.19
N SER A 2 -7.38 17.02 11.73
CA SER A 2 -6.15 17.70 11.34
C SER A 2 -5.91 17.52 9.84
N LYS A 3 -5.78 18.62 9.09
CA LYS A 3 -5.43 18.60 7.66
C LYS A 3 -3.92 18.41 7.54
N GLU A 4 -3.43 17.25 7.92
CA GLU A 4 -2.05 16.89 7.61
C GLU A 4 -1.91 16.68 6.10
N LEU A 5 -0.88 17.29 5.53
CA LEU A 5 -0.52 17.19 4.13
C LEU A 5 0.88 16.57 4.06
N ILE A 6 1.05 15.61 3.15
CA ILE A 6 2.36 15.02 2.86
C ILE A 6 2.60 15.07 1.37
N ARG A 7 3.87 15.20 0.98
CA ARG A 7 4.28 15.13 -0.42
C ARG A 7 4.05 13.71 -0.96
N CYS A 8 3.13 13.57 -1.92
CA CYS A 8 2.89 12.31 -2.58
C CYS A 8 4.06 11.96 -3.52
N PRO A 9 4.78 10.84 -3.29
CA PRO A 9 5.88 10.43 -4.16
C PRO A 9 5.44 9.99 -5.56
N ARG A 10 4.16 9.66 -5.77
CA ARG A 10 3.62 9.30 -7.10
C ARG A 10 3.22 10.52 -7.92
N LEU A 11 2.64 11.53 -7.27
CA LEU A 11 2.03 12.68 -7.96
C LEU A 11 2.89 13.94 -7.92
N GLY A 12 3.93 13.95 -7.09
CA GLY A 12 4.80 15.12 -6.96
C GLY A 12 4.06 16.36 -6.47
N HIS A 13 3.08 16.23 -5.58
CA HIS A 13 2.45 17.34 -4.87
C HIS A 13 1.90 16.90 -3.52
N GLU A 14 1.49 17.87 -2.70
CA GLU A 14 0.95 17.61 -1.37
C GLU A 14 -0.47 17.07 -1.44
N VAL A 15 -0.74 16.01 -0.68
CA VAL A 15 -2.06 15.38 -0.57
C VAL A 15 -2.38 15.11 0.89
N ASN A 16 -3.68 15.02 1.21
CA ASN A 16 -4.13 14.61 2.54
C ASN A 16 -4.50 13.13 2.58
N PHE A 17 -4.72 12.61 3.78
CA PHE A 17 -5.10 11.21 4.00
C PHE A 17 -6.42 10.85 3.30
N ALA A 18 -7.38 11.77 3.23
CA ALA A 18 -8.67 11.54 2.59
C ALA A 18 -8.55 11.31 1.08
N TYR A 19 -7.61 11.98 0.42
CA TYR A 19 -7.26 11.71 -0.97
C TYR A 19 -6.73 10.29 -1.14
N CYS A 20 -5.72 9.91 -0.34
CA CYS A 20 -5.10 8.58 -0.42
C CYS A 20 -6.10 7.43 -0.18
N ARG A 21 -7.14 7.66 0.63
CA ARG A 21 -8.20 6.65 0.86
C ARG A 21 -9.09 6.39 -0.37
N LYS A 22 -9.24 7.36 -1.27
CA LYS A 22 -10.12 7.24 -2.45
C LYS A 22 -9.37 6.96 -3.74
N GLU A 23 -8.08 7.26 -3.76
CA GLU A 23 -7.27 7.21 -4.98
C GLU A 23 -7.15 5.81 -5.61
N GLY A 24 -7.18 4.73 -4.81
CA GLY A 24 -7.13 3.36 -5.35
C GLY A 24 -8.49 2.86 -5.87
N GLY A 25 -9.50 3.72 -5.98
CA GLY A 25 -10.84 3.38 -6.44
C GLY A 25 -11.62 2.62 -5.37
N ILE A 26 -11.69 1.30 -5.50
CA ILE A 26 -12.40 0.42 -4.55
C ILE A 26 -11.66 0.35 -3.21
N HIS A 27 -10.34 0.47 -3.22
CA HIS A 27 -9.51 0.41 -2.01
C HIS A 27 -8.62 1.64 -1.85
N PRO A 28 -8.08 1.89 -0.64
CA PRO A 28 -7.07 2.92 -0.45
C PRO A 28 -5.83 2.71 -1.32
N CYS A 29 -5.07 3.79 -1.52
CA CYS A 29 -3.78 3.73 -2.19
C CYS A 29 -2.88 2.66 -1.56
N GLU A 30 -2.25 1.80 -2.37
CA GLU A 30 -1.35 0.72 -1.92
C GLU A 30 -0.23 1.21 -1.00
N ARG A 31 0.19 2.47 -1.14
CA ARG A 31 1.29 3.08 -0.36
C ARG A 31 0.82 3.72 0.94
N ILE A 32 -0.46 3.68 1.27
CA ILE A 32 -1.05 4.44 2.38
C ILE A 32 -0.35 4.14 3.71
N PHE A 33 0.03 2.89 3.99
CA PHE A 33 0.79 2.53 5.19
C PHE A 33 2.19 3.13 5.21
N SER A 34 2.93 3.03 4.09
CA SER A 34 4.28 3.57 3.99
C SER A 34 4.32 5.09 4.09
N CYS A 35 3.28 5.77 3.62
CA CYS A 35 3.21 7.22 3.58
C CYS A 35 2.67 7.82 4.88
N TRP A 36 1.69 7.17 5.52
CA TRP A 36 0.97 7.73 6.67
C TRP A 36 1.26 7.03 8.00
N GLY A 37 1.88 5.85 8.01
CA GLY A 37 2.10 5.04 9.21
C GLY A 37 3.01 5.69 10.26
N GLY A 38 3.89 6.61 9.86
CA GLY A 38 4.70 7.40 10.79
C GLY A 38 3.96 8.59 11.41
N PHE A 39 2.80 8.96 10.88
CA PHE A 39 2.01 10.11 11.32
C PHE A 39 0.78 9.68 12.15
N MET A 40 0.18 8.52 11.83
CA MET A 40 -1.04 8.05 12.47
C MET A 40 -1.20 6.52 12.40
N PRO A 41 -2.07 5.92 13.25
CA PRO A 41 -2.36 4.48 13.22
C PRO A 41 -3.26 4.11 12.02
N VAL A 42 -2.69 4.13 10.81
CA VAL A 42 -3.40 3.89 9.55
C VAL A 42 -4.17 2.56 9.56
N GLU A 43 -3.57 1.51 10.09
CA GLU A 43 -4.17 0.17 10.16
C GLU A 43 -5.46 0.16 10.98
N GLU A 44 -5.45 0.75 12.18
CA GLU A 44 -6.63 0.80 13.05
C GLU A 44 -7.76 1.62 12.41
N ILE A 45 -7.40 2.75 11.80
CA ILE A 45 -8.35 3.63 11.11
C ILE A 45 -9.04 2.89 9.95
N LEU A 46 -8.25 2.26 9.07
CA LEU A 46 -8.79 1.56 7.90
C LEU A 46 -9.57 0.30 8.29
N LYS A 47 -9.10 -0.49 9.26
CA LYS A 47 -9.84 -1.66 9.77
C LYS A 47 -11.21 -1.27 10.29
N LYS A 48 -11.30 -0.18 11.05
CA LYS A 48 -12.56 0.32 11.61
C LYS A 48 -13.52 0.82 10.52
N GLU A 49 -13.00 1.44 9.46
CA GLU A 49 -13.81 2.01 8.38
C GLU A 49 -14.31 0.96 7.37
N MET A 50 -13.45 0.01 6.97
CA MET A 50 -13.72 -0.96 5.90
C MET A 50 -14.42 -2.23 6.42
N GLY A 51 -14.33 -2.50 7.73
CA GLY A 51 -14.75 -3.79 8.29
C GLY A 51 -13.79 -4.93 7.94
N GLU A 52 -13.93 -6.06 8.62
CA GLU A 52 -12.95 -7.15 8.57
C GLU A 52 -12.79 -7.80 7.18
N GLU A 53 -13.89 -7.97 6.45
CA GLU A 53 -13.88 -8.64 5.16
C GLU A 53 -13.16 -7.80 4.09
N GLU A 54 -13.52 -6.53 3.98
CA GLU A 54 -12.92 -5.62 3.01
C GLU A 54 -11.47 -5.32 3.38
N TRP A 55 -11.17 -5.18 4.68
CA TRP A 55 -9.80 -5.11 5.17
C TRP A 55 -8.97 -6.32 4.72
N SER A 56 -9.49 -7.54 4.88
CA SER A 56 -8.83 -8.78 4.48
C SER A 56 -8.53 -8.81 2.97
N ARG A 57 -9.46 -8.35 2.14
CA ARG A 57 -9.25 -8.22 0.68
C ARG A 57 -8.18 -7.19 0.36
N PHE A 58 -8.23 -6.03 1.00
CA PHE A 58 -7.26 -4.96 0.79
C PHE A 58 -5.84 -5.39 1.14
N VAL A 59 -5.60 -5.96 2.32
CA VAL A 59 -4.24 -6.38 2.73
C VAL A 59 -3.69 -7.55 1.91
N LYS A 60 -4.57 -8.36 1.30
CA LYS A 60 -4.15 -9.40 0.35
C LYS A 60 -3.68 -8.80 -0.98
N GLY A 61 -4.37 -7.76 -1.47
CA GLY A 61 -4.01 -7.06 -2.72
C GLY A 61 -2.87 -6.05 -2.60
N ALA A 62 -2.73 -5.37 -1.45
CA ALA A 62 -1.91 -4.16 -1.31
C ALA A 62 -0.37 -4.33 -1.37
N GLY A 63 0.18 -5.52 -1.62
CA GLY A 63 1.64 -5.61 -1.70
C GLY A 63 2.33 -6.96 -1.65
N ARG A 64 1.64 -8.10 -1.82
CA ARG A 64 2.37 -9.38 -1.97
C ARG A 64 2.88 -9.65 -3.38
N GLU A 65 2.25 -9.10 -4.42
CA GLU A 65 2.61 -9.48 -5.80
C GLU A 65 4.06 -9.12 -6.15
N LYS A 66 4.53 -7.89 -5.84
CA LYS A 66 5.86 -7.45 -6.28
C LYS A 66 7.02 -8.17 -5.59
N ILE A 67 6.88 -8.54 -4.32
CA ILE A 67 7.93 -9.29 -3.60
C ILE A 67 7.94 -10.75 -4.06
N SER A 68 6.78 -11.38 -4.19
CA SER A 68 6.69 -12.75 -4.72
C SER A 68 7.29 -12.86 -6.12
N THR A 69 6.93 -11.93 -7.02
CA THR A 69 7.49 -11.89 -8.37
C THR A 69 9.00 -11.65 -8.37
N LEU A 70 9.54 -10.79 -7.51
CA LEU A 70 10.98 -10.57 -7.43
C LEU A 70 11.73 -11.82 -6.92
N VAL A 71 11.18 -12.51 -5.91
CA VAL A 71 11.76 -13.76 -5.41
C VAL A 71 11.74 -14.84 -6.49
N GLU A 72 10.63 -15.00 -7.20
CA GLU A 72 10.51 -15.93 -8.34
C GLU A 72 11.51 -15.61 -9.45
N LEU A 73 11.68 -14.34 -9.81
CA LEU A 73 12.65 -13.91 -10.82
C LEU A 73 14.10 -14.19 -10.39
N ILE A 74 14.42 -14.01 -9.11
CA ILE A 74 15.74 -14.36 -8.55
C ILE A 74 15.95 -15.88 -8.61
N GLU A 75 14.94 -16.68 -8.27
CA GLU A 75 14.96 -18.14 -8.37
C GLU A 75 15.23 -18.61 -9.80
N GLN A 76 14.49 -18.04 -10.78
CA GLN A 76 14.66 -18.33 -12.20
C GLN A 76 16.04 -17.94 -12.72
N ALA A 77 16.59 -16.80 -12.26
CA ALA A 77 17.95 -16.38 -12.63
C ALA A 77 19.03 -17.32 -12.06
N ARG A 78 18.84 -17.87 -10.85
CA ARG A 78 19.75 -18.87 -10.26
C ARG A 78 19.74 -20.18 -11.04
N ILE A 79 18.58 -20.65 -11.49
CA ILE A 79 18.45 -21.87 -12.31
C ILE A 79 19.20 -21.71 -13.64
N ARG A 80 19.05 -20.56 -14.30
CA ARG A 80 19.71 -20.27 -15.59
C ARG A 80 21.23 -20.13 -15.50
N LYS A 81 21.77 -19.80 -14.32
CA LYS A 81 23.22 -19.62 -14.08
C LYS A 81 23.97 -20.91 -13.72
N LYS A 82 23.30 -22.05 -13.56
CA LYS A 82 23.95 -23.37 -13.53
C LYS A 82 24.26 -23.80 -14.97
N LEU A 83 25.34 -23.26 -15.53
CA LEU A 83 26.07 -23.75 -16.70
C LEU A 83 27.56 -23.76 -16.35
#